data_AF-A0A133V6N0-F1
#
_entry.id   AF-A0A133V6N0-F1
#
_cell.length_a   1.000
_cell.length_b   1.000
_cell.length_c   1.000
_cell.angle_alpha   90.00
_cell.angle_beta   90.00
_cell.angle_gamma   90.00
#
_symmetry.space_group_name_H-M   'P 1'
#
loop_
_entity.id
_entity.type
_entity.pdbx_description
1 polymer ?
#
loop_
_entity_poly.entity_id
_entity_poly.type
_entity_poly.pdbx_seq_one_letter_code
_entity_poly.pdbx_strand_id
1 'polypeptide(L)'
;MTDFDYDELGLLVGFEIHQELDTHKLFCNCPSELQEEEAQLAIDRELRPTQSELGEVDQAALAEAAKRKWFRYKIHPDNVCLVEMDEEPPHSVNKEAQEIGLEIALLLNAAPVDEAHVMRKTVIDGSNTAGFQRTILMATDGKLDINGIKVDIHTICLEEDAARKAGEEGDRVDYQLDRLGIPLIEIATGPNFTNPKIAEEAALTMGRILRATGKVKRGIGTIRQDVNVSIEDGARQEIKGIQELSLITTVIKLEVERQVKLLEIKNELEKRGAKGIEEGIIDVTKIFSDTKSKILQEILSKDGLISAVKLPKFAGLIGKELTPNRRFGTELADYARVYSNVKGIFHTDELPGDGISSEEVRELKNAAKASEEDAVIIIGGKEREVKKALKAIVERANAALEGVPEETRRALVNGTTQFMRPLPGAARMYVETDIPPLVVSQAKLKKIKEKLPELPEERKKKYVKEFDLSEELARRMSVSENAELFEKLVEKHDADPTLVAATLEETLPYLEKEGLDAEKIGEEELDEIISLISQEEISKSALMPLLEKAAQGVPPKESIKQLGLEKMERGELEELITQIVDEKKELIEERGDRAIAPLMGIVMERVRGKADGELVHKLLEEKLRKYKT
;
A
#
# COMPACT_ATOMS: atom_id res chain seq x y z
N MET A 1 -4.46 23.20 -8.21
CA MET A 1 -4.86 22.84 -6.84
C MET A 1 -4.88 24.13 -6.04
N THR A 2 -5.97 24.40 -5.34
CA THR A 2 -6.06 25.53 -4.42
C THR A 2 -5.14 25.25 -3.24
N ASP A 3 -4.31 26.21 -2.85
CA ASP A 3 -3.50 26.11 -1.63
C ASP A 3 -4.39 26.60 -0.49
N PHE A 4 -4.73 25.70 0.44
CA PHE A 4 -5.57 26.01 1.59
C PHE A 4 -4.67 26.29 2.80
N ASP A 5 -5.10 27.20 3.66
CA ASP A 5 -4.55 27.30 5.00
C ASP A 5 -5.16 26.19 5.86
N TYR A 6 -4.38 25.13 6.10
CA TYR A 6 -4.86 23.95 6.83
C TYR A 6 -5.07 24.22 8.32
N ASP A 7 -4.37 25.20 8.89
CA ASP A 7 -4.53 25.57 10.28
C ASP A 7 -5.86 26.33 10.48
N GLU A 8 -6.22 27.24 9.56
CA GLU A 8 -7.53 27.91 9.58
C GLU A 8 -8.70 26.95 9.34
N LEU A 9 -8.51 25.90 8.54
CA LEU A 9 -9.54 24.87 8.32
C LEU A 9 -9.64 23.86 9.47
N GLY A 10 -8.73 23.89 10.44
CA GLY A 10 -8.68 22.90 11.52
C GLY A 10 -8.46 21.49 10.99
N LEU A 11 -7.56 21.32 10.00
CA LEU A 11 -7.26 20.00 9.43
C LEU A 11 -6.73 19.06 10.50
N LEU A 12 -7.37 17.90 10.63
CA LEU A 12 -6.89 16.78 11.42
C LEU A 12 -6.80 15.56 10.54
N VAL A 13 -5.63 14.93 10.53
CA VAL A 13 -5.35 13.69 9.82
C VAL A 13 -4.81 12.65 10.79
N GLY A 14 -5.23 11.39 10.59
CA GLY A 14 -4.68 10.21 11.25
C GLY A 14 -4.54 9.05 10.26
N PHE A 15 -3.77 8.03 10.63
CA PHE A 15 -3.47 6.87 9.79
C PHE A 15 -3.86 5.56 10.46
N GLU A 16 -4.22 4.60 9.63
CA GLU A 16 -4.18 3.19 9.95
C GLU A 16 -3.18 2.54 8.99
N ILE A 17 -2.08 2.01 9.53
CA ILE A 17 -1.06 1.30 8.77
C ILE A 17 -1.26 -0.18 8.97
N HIS A 18 -1.49 -0.91 7.88
CA HIS A 18 -1.60 -2.36 7.86
C HIS A 18 -0.35 -2.94 7.21
N GLN A 19 0.42 -3.75 7.95
CA GLN A 19 1.66 -4.34 7.46
C GLN A 19 1.66 -5.86 7.67
N GLU A 20 1.87 -6.62 6.61
CA GLU A 20 1.99 -8.07 6.68
C GLU A 20 3.31 -8.48 7.38
N LEU A 21 3.23 -9.49 8.24
CA LEU A 21 4.38 -10.08 8.91
C LEU A 21 4.89 -11.30 8.14
N ASP A 22 6.20 -11.51 8.14
CA ASP A 22 6.82 -12.59 7.38
C ASP A 22 6.97 -13.86 8.22
N THR A 23 5.84 -14.52 8.46
CA THR A 23 5.75 -15.77 9.25
C THR A 23 4.76 -16.74 8.61
N HIS A 24 4.48 -17.90 9.20
CA HIS A 24 3.28 -18.68 8.84
C HIS A 24 1.98 -17.91 9.15
N LYS A 25 0.83 -18.39 8.66
CA LYS A 25 -0.49 -17.79 8.93
C LYS A 25 -0.82 -17.68 10.42
N LEU A 26 -1.69 -16.74 10.79
CA LEU A 26 -1.88 -16.32 12.18
C LEU A 26 -2.57 -17.39 13.04
N PHE A 27 -3.46 -18.18 12.45
CA PHE A 27 -4.31 -19.14 13.15
C PHE A 27 -4.27 -20.55 12.54
N CYS A 28 -3.24 -20.87 11.74
CA CYS A 28 -2.96 -22.20 11.22
C CYS A 28 -1.47 -22.29 10.84
N ASN A 29 -0.96 -23.47 10.46
CA ASN A 29 0.45 -23.67 10.11
C ASN A 29 0.78 -23.52 8.61
N CYS A 30 -0.15 -23.01 7.79
CA CYS A 30 0.11 -22.83 6.36
C CYS A 30 1.17 -21.74 6.10
N PRO A 31 1.98 -21.90 5.04
CA PRO A 31 2.84 -20.84 4.53
C PRO A 31 2.06 -19.56 4.19
N SER A 32 2.72 -18.41 4.28
CA SER A 32 2.15 -17.08 3.97
C SER A 32 2.57 -16.57 2.58
N GLU A 33 2.85 -17.49 1.66
CA GLU A 33 3.22 -17.18 0.29
C GLU A 33 1.97 -16.97 -0.57
N LEU A 34 2.03 -16.06 -1.53
CA LEU A 34 0.96 -15.87 -2.52
C LEU A 34 1.17 -16.83 -3.69
N GLN A 35 0.08 -17.28 -4.28
CA GLN A 35 0.10 -18.18 -5.43
C GLN A 35 -0.25 -17.41 -6.71
N GLU A 36 0.54 -17.61 -7.76
CA GLU A 36 0.28 -17.04 -9.08
C GLU A 36 -0.42 -18.03 -10.02
N GLU A 37 -0.26 -19.34 -9.77
CA GLU A 37 -0.85 -20.39 -10.57
C GLU A 37 -2.38 -20.41 -10.49
N GLU A 38 -3.03 -21.09 -11.42
CA GLU A 38 -4.48 -21.23 -11.37
C GLU A 38 -4.91 -22.29 -10.34
N ALA A 39 -5.73 -21.86 -9.38
CA ALA A 39 -6.31 -22.75 -8.38
C ALA A 39 -7.11 -23.88 -9.00
N GLN A 40 -6.82 -25.12 -8.58
CA GLN A 40 -7.50 -26.32 -9.06
C GLN A 40 -8.80 -26.63 -8.28
N LEU A 41 -8.98 -26.02 -7.12
CA LEU A 41 -10.12 -26.24 -6.23
C LEU A 41 -10.84 -24.92 -5.95
N ALA A 42 -12.16 -24.99 -5.79
CA ALA A 42 -12.95 -23.84 -5.34
C ALA A 42 -14.18 -24.27 -4.54
N ILE A 43 -14.63 -23.40 -3.63
CA ILE A 43 -15.88 -23.54 -2.88
C ILE A 43 -16.76 -22.29 -3.06
N ASP A 44 -18.07 -22.47 -3.19
CA ASP A 44 -19.03 -21.38 -3.31
C ASP A 44 -19.76 -21.18 -1.97
N ARG A 45 -19.87 -19.94 -1.49
CA ARG A 45 -20.53 -19.57 -0.23
C ARG A 45 -21.40 -18.32 -0.38
N GLU A 46 -22.34 -18.17 0.54
CA GLU A 46 -23.16 -16.98 0.73
C GLU A 46 -23.03 -16.54 2.20
N LEU A 47 -22.65 -15.28 2.44
CA LEU A 47 -22.58 -14.72 3.78
C LEU A 47 -23.91 -14.05 4.16
N ARG A 48 -24.27 -14.13 5.44
CA ARG A 48 -25.52 -13.55 5.97
C ARG A 48 -25.23 -12.59 7.11
N PRO A 49 -25.88 -11.42 7.15
CA PRO A 49 -25.75 -10.53 8.28
C PRO A 49 -26.36 -11.17 9.53
N THR A 50 -25.67 -11.05 10.65
CA THR A 50 -26.13 -11.49 11.97
C THR A 50 -26.34 -10.30 12.89
N GLN A 51 -27.22 -10.46 13.88
CA GLN A 51 -27.36 -9.47 14.95
C GLN A 51 -26.15 -9.55 15.87
N SER A 52 -25.70 -8.38 16.35
CA SER A 52 -24.74 -8.30 17.46
C SER A 52 -25.34 -8.90 18.74
N GLU A 53 -24.50 -9.09 19.77
CA GLU A 53 -24.94 -9.56 21.09
C GLU A 53 -26.03 -8.66 21.72
N LEU A 54 -26.10 -7.38 21.31
CA LEU A 54 -27.08 -6.40 21.76
C LEU A 54 -28.35 -6.37 20.88
N GLY A 55 -28.45 -7.23 19.88
CA GLY A 55 -29.58 -7.26 18.93
C GLY A 55 -29.52 -6.19 17.83
N GLU A 56 -28.48 -5.36 17.82
CA GLU A 56 -28.25 -4.32 16.82
C GLU A 56 -27.57 -4.90 15.58
N VAL A 57 -27.84 -4.33 14.39
CA VAL A 57 -27.16 -4.71 13.14
C VAL A 57 -26.44 -3.49 12.59
N ASP A 58 -25.16 -3.66 12.27
CA ASP A 58 -24.32 -2.61 11.69
C ASP A 58 -24.83 -2.18 10.30
N GLN A 59 -24.90 -0.86 10.08
CA GLN A 59 -25.45 -0.30 8.84
C GLN A 59 -24.55 -0.58 7.62
N ALA A 60 -23.23 -0.59 7.81
CA ALA A 60 -22.29 -0.94 6.75
C ALA A 60 -22.42 -2.42 6.35
N ALA A 61 -22.63 -3.31 7.33
CA ALA A 61 -22.97 -4.71 7.09
C ALA A 61 -24.31 -4.83 6.33
N LEU A 62 -25.38 -4.14 6.74
CA LEU A 62 -26.64 -4.16 5.99
C LEU A 62 -26.50 -3.68 4.55
N ALA A 63 -25.72 -2.61 4.33
CA ALA A 63 -25.44 -2.08 2.99
C ALA A 63 -24.72 -3.11 2.10
N GLU A 64 -23.75 -3.84 2.65
CA GLU A 64 -23.03 -4.87 1.92
C GLU A 64 -23.92 -6.10 1.63
N ALA A 65 -24.71 -6.55 2.61
CA ALA A 65 -25.64 -7.67 2.45
C ALA A 65 -26.74 -7.38 1.42
N ALA A 66 -27.15 -6.11 1.29
CA ALA A 66 -28.16 -5.69 0.31
C ALA A 66 -27.74 -5.96 -1.15
N LYS A 67 -26.44 -6.12 -1.41
CA LYS A 67 -25.87 -6.45 -2.73
C LYS A 67 -26.10 -7.91 -3.14
N ARG A 68 -26.43 -8.81 -2.20
CA ARG A 68 -26.74 -10.24 -2.44
C ARG A 68 -25.71 -10.98 -3.30
N LYS A 69 -24.43 -10.87 -2.93
CA LYS A 69 -23.32 -11.49 -3.66
C LYS A 69 -23.12 -12.95 -3.26
N TRP A 70 -22.73 -13.77 -4.24
CA TRP A 70 -22.18 -15.11 -4.06
C TRP A 70 -20.65 -15.05 -4.10
N PHE A 71 -19.98 -15.79 -3.23
CA PHE A 71 -18.53 -15.77 -3.13
C PHE A 71 -17.95 -17.11 -3.56
N ARG A 72 -17.07 -17.10 -4.55
CA ARG A 72 -16.30 -18.25 -4.99
C ARG A 72 -14.88 -18.15 -4.45
N TYR A 73 -14.50 -19.05 -3.57
CA TYR A 73 -13.18 -19.09 -2.96
C TYR A 73 -12.29 -20.12 -3.65
N LYS A 74 -11.23 -19.64 -4.30
CA LYS A 74 -10.20 -20.41 -4.99
C LYS A 74 -9.14 -20.87 -3.98
N ILE A 75 -8.79 -22.16 -4.06
CA ILE A 75 -7.99 -22.87 -3.05
C ILE A 75 -6.74 -23.47 -3.70
N HIS A 76 -5.60 -23.20 -3.07
CA HIS A 76 -4.30 -23.81 -3.36
C HIS A 76 -3.92 -24.73 -2.19
N PRO A 77 -3.92 -26.07 -2.37
CA PRO A 77 -3.69 -27.00 -1.26
C PRO A 77 -2.34 -26.84 -0.54
N ASP A 78 -1.34 -26.23 -1.20
CA ASP A 78 0.00 -26.06 -0.64
C ASP A 78 0.05 -25.00 0.49
N ASN A 79 -0.89 -24.04 0.52
CA ASN A 79 -0.91 -22.95 1.50
C ASN A 79 -2.31 -22.56 2.01
N VAL A 80 -3.32 -23.38 1.76
CA VAL A 80 -4.69 -23.22 2.26
C VAL A 80 -5.14 -24.52 2.93
N CYS A 81 -5.62 -24.42 4.16
CA CYS A 81 -6.17 -25.56 4.91
C CYS A 81 -7.64 -25.36 5.26
N LEU A 82 -8.18 -26.28 6.06
CA LEU A 82 -9.59 -26.26 6.49
C LEU A 82 -9.92 -25.04 7.35
N VAL A 83 -8.93 -24.42 8.02
CA VAL A 83 -9.13 -23.19 8.81
C VAL A 83 -9.51 -22.03 7.88
N GLU A 84 -8.76 -21.78 6.81
CA GLU A 84 -9.11 -20.72 5.84
C GLU A 84 -10.41 -21.01 5.11
N MET A 85 -10.74 -22.29 4.90
CA MET A 85 -11.99 -22.70 4.27
C MET A 85 -13.19 -22.55 5.21
N ASP A 86 -12.98 -22.25 6.49
CA ASP A 86 -14.01 -22.24 7.54
C ASP A 86 -14.70 -23.62 7.64
N GLU A 87 -13.89 -24.67 7.68
CA GLU A 87 -14.27 -26.10 7.83
C GLU A 87 -13.57 -26.75 9.05
N GLU A 88 -12.69 -26.03 9.73
CA GLU A 88 -12.00 -26.44 10.96
C GLU A 88 -11.85 -25.23 11.89
N PRO A 89 -12.01 -25.39 13.22
CA PRO A 89 -11.72 -24.31 14.18
C PRO A 89 -10.29 -23.78 14.03
N PRO A 90 -10.06 -22.48 14.27
CA PRO A 90 -8.73 -21.91 14.22
C PRO A 90 -7.79 -22.56 15.24
N HIS A 91 -6.51 -22.64 14.92
CA HIS A 91 -5.48 -23.11 15.84
C HIS A 91 -5.10 -21.98 16.81
N SER A 92 -4.18 -22.30 17.74
CA SER A 92 -3.60 -21.28 18.60
C SER A 92 -2.85 -20.22 17.79
N VAL A 93 -2.81 -19.00 18.33
CA VAL A 93 -2.14 -17.86 17.69
C VAL A 93 -0.68 -18.16 17.41
N ASN A 94 -0.23 -17.83 16.20
CA ASN A 94 1.16 -17.88 15.79
C ASN A 94 2.04 -17.11 16.80
N LYS A 95 2.94 -17.83 17.47
CA LYS A 95 3.81 -17.28 18.52
C LYS A 95 4.83 -16.27 18.00
N GLU A 96 5.32 -16.48 16.79
CA GLU A 96 6.28 -15.60 16.13
C GLU A 96 5.61 -14.28 15.77
N ALA A 97 4.42 -14.34 15.15
CA ALA A 97 3.62 -13.15 14.86
C ALA A 97 3.27 -12.37 16.15
N GLN A 98 2.94 -13.06 17.23
CA GLN A 98 2.71 -12.44 18.54
C GLN A 98 3.97 -11.73 19.07
N GLU A 99 5.14 -12.34 18.94
CA GLU A 99 6.42 -11.74 19.37
C GLU A 99 6.78 -10.52 18.55
N ILE A 100 6.61 -10.57 17.22
CA ILE A 100 6.81 -9.44 16.32
C ILE A 100 5.83 -8.30 16.66
N GLY A 101 4.56 -8.61 16.93
CA GLY A 101 3.59 -7.59 17.34
C GLY A 101 3.95 -6.88 18.64
N LEU A 102 4.48 -7.62 19.63
CA LEU A 102 5.00 -7.03 20.87
C LEU A 102 6.30 -6.25 20.66
N GLU A 103 7.18 -6.71 19.78
CA GLU A 103 8.41 -6.00 19.38
C GLU A 103 8.07 -4.64 18.77
N ILE A 104 7.15 -4.61 17.79
CA ILE A 104 6.65 -3.39 17.16
C ILE A 104 6.01 -2.47 18.20
N ALA A 105 5.20 -3.00 19.12
CA ALA A 105 4.62 -2.21 20.18
C ALA A 105 5.68 -1.50 21.04
N LEU A 106 6.74 -2.21 21.43
CA LEU A 106 7.83 -1.64 22.21
C LEU A 106 8.65 -0.62 21.41
N LEU A 107 8.90 -0.85 20.11
CA LEU A 107 9.57 0.10 19.22
C LEU A 107 8.81 1.43 19.08
N LEU A 108 7.48 1.36 19.12
CA LEU A 108 6.60 2.53 19.06
C LEU A 108 6.29 3.14 20.44
N ASN A 109 7.02 2.71 21.48
CA ASN A 109 6.83 3.08 22.88
C ASN A 109 5.36 2.92 23.36
N ALA A 110 4.64 1.95 22.82
CA ALA A 110 3.30 1.59 23.26
C ALA A 110 3.35 0.73 24.53
N ALA A 111 2.23 0.70 25.25
CA ALA A 111 2.00 -0.14 26.41
C ALA A 111 1.34 -1.45 25.97
N PRO A 112 2.04 -2.59 25.97
CA PRO A 112 1.43 -3.89 25.69
C PRO A 112 0.37 -4.25 26.72
N VAL A 113 -0.69 -4.91 26.28
CA VAL A 113 -1.73 -5.42 27.19
C VAL A 113 -1.19 -6.58 28.03
N ASP A 114 -1.70 -6.75 29.26
CA ASP A 114 -1.32 -7.88 30.13
C ASP A 114 -1.92 -9.22 29.67
N GLU A 115 -3.14 -9.17 29.12
CA GLU A 115 -3.85 -10.29 28.54
C GLU A 115 -4.55 -9.85 27.26
N ALA A 116 -4.21 -10.49 26.14
CA ALA A 116 -4.78 -10.19 24.83
C ALA A 116 -5.89 -11.18 24.48
N HIS A 117 -7.02 -10.67 24.02
CA HIS A 117 -8.19 -11.45 23.63
C HIS A 117 -8.36 -11.40 22.12
N VAL A 118 -8.72 -12.54 21.53
CA VAL A 118 -9.06 -12.59 20.10
C VAL A 118 -10.51 -12.17 19.94
N MET A 119 -10.76 -11.25 19.01
CA MET A 119 -12.08 -10.71 18.70
C MET A 119 -12.42 -11.02 17.24
N ARG A 120 -13.70 -11.17 16.94
CA ARG A 120 -14.26 -11.32 15.60
C ARG A 120 -14.85 -9.98 15.16
N LYS A 121 -14.20 -9.34 14.20
CA LYS A 121 -14.66 -8.14 13.49
C LYS A 121 -15.53 -8.58 12.32
N THR A 122 -16.82 -8.33 12.32
CA THR A 122 -17.75 -8.79 11.26
C THR A 122 -17.34 -8.22 9.88
N VAL A 123 -17.11 -9.08 8.89
CA VAL A 123 -16.71 -8.70 7.52
C VAL A 123 -17.53 -9.52 6.54
N ILE A 124 -18.50 -8.89 5.87
CA ILE A 124 -19.46 -9.60 5.01
C ILE A 124 -19.33 -9.28 3.52
N ASP A 125 -18.25 -8.61 3.13
CA ASP A 125 -17.94 -8.35 1.71
C ASP A 125 -17.39 -9.58 0.98
N GLY A 126 -17.28 -10.71 1.69
CA GLY A 126 -16.76 -11.97 1.17
C GLY A 126 -15.26 -12.14 1.30
N SER A 127 -14.51 -11.13 1.74
CA SER A 127 -13.05 -11.24 1.84
C SER A 127 -12.57 -12.16 2.98
N ASN A 128 -13.42 -12.48 3.95
CA ASN A 128 -13.20 -13.51 4.95
C ASN A 128 -14.27 -14.61 4.83
N THR A 129 -13.84 -15.88 4.71
CA THR A 129 -14.72 -17.04 4.51
C THR A 129 -15.70 -17.28 5.65
N ALA A 130 -15.29 -16.95 6.89
CA ALA A 130 -16.10 -17.06 8.10
C ALA A 130 -17.08 -15.88 8.30
N GLY A 131 -17.02 -14.84 7.46
CA GLY A 131 -17.82 -13.63 7.61
C GLY A 131 -17.35 -12.68 8.73
N PHE A 132 -16.15 -12.92 9.26
CA PHE A 132 -15.46 -12.05 10.21
C PHE A 132 -13.94 -12.20 10.06
N GLN A 133 -13.22 -11.16 10.48
CA GLN A 133 -11.77 -11.12 10.61
C GLN A 133 -11.42 -11.30 12.08
N ARG A 134 -10.45 -12.16 12.40
CA ARG A 134 -9.94 -12.27 13.77
C ARG A 134 -8.89 -11.18 14.01
N THR A 135 -9.08 -10.42 15.09
CA THR A 135 -8.24 -9.28 15.47
C THR A 135 -7.92 -9.33 16.96
N ILE A 136 -6.69 -9.01 17.34
CA ILE A 136 -6.15 -9.07 18.70
C ILE A 136 -5.59 -7.69 19.05
N LEU A 137 -6.06 -7.07 20.13
CA LEU A 137 -5.43 -5.86 20.65
C LEU A 137 -4.11 -6.22 21.36
N MET A 138 -2.99 -5.71 20.85
CA MET A 138 -1.65 -6.01 21.37
C MET A 138 -1.13 -4.92 22.31
N ALA A 139 -1.35 -3.65 21.99
CA ALA A 139 -0.85 -2.52 22.78
C ALA A 139 -1.67 -1.24 22.56
N THR A 140 -1.57 -0.30 23.49
CA THR A 140 -2.19 1.03 23.41
C THR A 140 -1.20 2.14 23.80
N ASP A 141 -1.62 3.40 23.62
CA ASP A 141 -0.95 4.58 24.21
C ASP A 141 0.53 4.77 23.82
N GLY A 142 0.88 4.40 22.58
CA GLY A 142 2.22 4.60 22.03
C GLY A 142 2.51 6.04 21.68
N LYS A 143 3.81 6.39 21.71
CA LYS A 143 4.29 7.75 21.45
C LYS A 143 5.61 7.70 20.71
N LEU A 144 5.64 8.37 19.57
CA LEU A 144 6.82 8.48 18.73
C LEU A 144 7.14 9.95 18.48
N ASP A 145 8.43 10.25 18.40
CA ASP A 145 8.93 11.54 17.94
C ASP A 145 9.64 11.31 16.60
N ILE A 146 9.05 11.80 15.52
CA ILE A 146 9.55 11.69 14.16
C ILE A 146 10.05 13.08 13.75
N ASN A 147 11.34 13.35 13.86
CA ASN A 147 11.93 14.64 13.46
C ASN A 147 11.27 15.87 14.11
N GLY A 148 10.81 15.77 15.37
CA GLY A 148 10.07 16.81 16.07
C GLY A 148 8.55 16.76 15.90
N ILE A 149 8.05 15.84 15.06
CA ILE A 149 6.63 15.55 14.89
C ILE A 149 6.25 14.51 15.95
N LYS A 150 5.40 14.91 16.90
CA LYS A 150 4.85 13.97 17.88
C LYS A 150 3.75 13.15 17.21
N VAL A 151 3.86 11.83 17.28
CA VAL A 151 2.86 10.89 16.78
C VAL A 151 2.32 10.09 17.95
N ASP A 152 1.04 10.26 18.22
CA ASP A 152 0.32 9.43 19.17
C ASP A 152 -0.15 8.15 18.46
N ILE A 153 0.07 6.99 19.08
CA ILE A 153 -0.41 5.69 18.60
C ILE A 153 -1.49 5.24 19.56
N HIS A 154 -2.74 5.18 19.08
CA HIS A 154 -3.87 4.80 19.91
C HIS A 154 -3.90 3.30 20.16
N THR A 155 -3.79 2.50 19.09
CA THR A 155 -3.90 1.05 19.15
C THR A 155 -2.93 0.38 18.20
N ILE A 156 -2.42 -0.76 18.64
CA ILE A 156 -1.68 -1.72 17.82
C ILE A 156 -2.40 -3.04 17.93
N CYS A 157 -2.86 -3.56 16.79
CA CYS A 157 -3.61 -4.80 16.69
C CYS A 157 -2.88 -5.81 15.81
N LEU A 158 -3.00 -7.09 16.13
CA LEU A 158 -2.56 -8.21 15.30
C LEU A 158 -3.80 -8.92 14.74
N GLU A 159 -3.93 -9.02 13.43
CA GLU A 159 -5.12 -9.56 12.76
C GLU A 159 -4.80 -10.43 11.56
N GLU A 160 -5.80 -11.15 11.05
CA GLU A 160 -5.72 -11.88 9.78
C GLU A 160 -5.84 -10.91 8.61
N ASP A 161 -4.99 -11.02 7.59
CA ASP A 161 -5.32 -10.39 6.31
C ASP A 161 -6.47 -11.13 5.60
N ALA A 162 -7.18 -10.41 4.76
CA ALA A 162 -8.32 -10.89 4.00
C ALA A 162 -7.91 -11.50 2.64
N ALA A 163 -8.76 -12.37 2.09
CA ALA A 163 -8.57 -13.00 0.79
C ALA A 163 -8.38 -11.98 -0.35
N ARG A 164 -7.64 -12.35 -1.40
CA ARG A 164 -7.42 -11.47 -2.57
C ARG A 164 -8.60 -11.58 -3.53
N LYS A 165 -9.18 -10.44 -3.92
CA LYS A 165 -10.23 -10.44 -4.94
C LYS A 165 -9.62 -10.76 -6.31
N ALA A 166 -10.06 -11.87 -6.92
CA ALA A 166 -9.61 -12.35 -8.22
C ALA A 166 -10.48 -11.84 -9.38
N GLY A 167 -11.75 -11.55 -9.12
CA GLY A 167 -12.68 -11.10 -10.15
C GLY A 167 -14.08 -10.88 -9.62
N GLU A 168 -14.93 -10.28 -10.44
CA GLU A 168 -16.35 -10.11 -10.15
C GLU A 168 -17.15 -10.21 -11.45
N GLU A 169 -18.16 -11.08 -11.46
CA GLU A 169 -19.03 -11.33 -12.60
C GLU A 169 -20.49 -11.34 -12.12
N GLY A 170 -21.23 -10.27 -12.45
CA GLY A 170 -22.62 -10.11 -12.03
C GLY A 170 -22.76 -10.12 -10.50
N ASP A 171 -23.45 -11.11 -9.97
CA ASP A 171 -23.65 -11.28 -8.52
C ASP A 171 -22.62 -12.22 -7.88
N ARG A 172 -21.62 -12.72 -8.64
CA ARG A 172 -20.53 -13.56 -8.11
C ARG A 172 -19.24 -12.75 -7.96
N VAL A 173 -18.55 -12.93 -6.84
CA VAL A 173 -17.20 -12.41 -6.61
C VAL A 173 -16.26 -13.59 -6.36
N ASP A 174 -15.15 -13.61 -7.08
CA ASP A 174 -14.13 -14.64 -6.94
C ASP A 174 -13.00 -14.12 -6.04
N TYR A 175 -12.58 -14.93 -5.05
CA TYR A 175 -11.50 -14.65 -4.11
C TYR A 175 -10.45 -15.76 -4.13
N GLN A 176 -9.17 -15.43 -3.95
CA GLN A 176 -8.10 -16.40 -3.66
C GLN A 176 -7.80 -16.43 -2.17
N LEU A 177 -7.77 -17.64 -1.59
CA LEU A 177 -7.58 -17.84 -0.14
C LEU A 177 -6.12 -17.89 0.32
N ASP A 178 -5.17 -17.85 -0.61
CA ASP A 178 -3.74 -17.88 -0.31
C ASP A 178 -3.31 -16.80 0.70
N ARG A 179 -3.86 -15.58 0.58
CA ARG A 179 -3.60 -14.47 1.49
C ARG A 179 -4.41 -14.48 2.78
N LEU A 180 -5.58 -15.15 2.79
CA LEU A 180 -6.44 -15.18 3.97
C LEU A 180 -5.66 -15.81 5.13
N GLY A 181 -5.59 -15.10 6.26
CA GLY A 181 -4.92 -15.57 7.47
C GLY A 181 -3.45 -15.19 7.59
N ILE A 182 -2.83 -14.52 6.59
CA ILE A 182 -1.48 -13.96 6.77
C ILE A 182 -1.52 -12.96 7.95
N PRO A 183 -0.56 -13.00 8.90
CA PRO A 183 -0.60 -12.08 10.03
C PRO A 183 -0.35 -10.65 9.57
N LEU A 184 -1.19 -9.75 10.07
CA LEU A 184 -1.20 -8.35 9.71
C LEU A 184 -1.14 -7.52 11.00
N ILE A 185 -0.17 -6.63 11.11
CA ILE A 185 -0.17 -5.63 12.17
C ILE A 185 -0.92 -4.40 11.69
N GLU A 186 -1.93 -3.97 12.45
CA GLU A 186 -2.67 -2.71 12.26
C GLU A 186 -2.20 -1.71 13.32
N ILE A 187 -1.76 -0.53 12.90
CA ILE A 187 -1.32 0.55 13.78
C ILE A 187 -2.16 1.77 13.50
N ALA A 188 -3.00 2.16 14.47
CA ALA A 188 -3.85 3.33 14.37
C ALA A 188 -3.23 4.51 15.13
N THR A 189 -3.02 5.63 14.43
CA THR A 189 -2.51 6.86 15.02
C THR A 189 -3.63 7.74 15.58
N GLY A 190 -3.27 8.68 16.44
CA GLY A 190 -4.13 9.81 16.78
C GLY A 190 -4.32 10.76 15.58
N PRO A 191 -5.35 11.62 15.61
CA PRO A 191 -5.65 12.59 14.56
C PRO A 191 -4.80 13.86 14.74
N ASN A 192 -3.48 13.74 14.75
CA ASN A 192 -2.58 14.81 15.18
C ASN A 192 -1.77 15.46 14.05
N PHE A 193 -2.00 15.07 12.80
CA PHE A 193 -1.34 15.67 11.64
C PHE A 193 -2.19 16.81 11.07
N THR A 194 -1.66 18.03 11.11
CA THR A 194 -2.35 19.24 10.59
C THR A 194 -1.88 19.64 9.19
N ASN A 195 -0.94 18.90 8.60
CA ASN A 195 -0.39 19.18 7.27
C ASN A 195 -0.22 17.90 6.45
N PRO A 196 -0.63 17.87 5.17
CA PRO A 196 -0.49 16.69 4.31
C PRO A 196 0.95 16.14 4.20
N LYS A 197 1.96 17.03 4.12
CA LYS A 197 3.36 16.61 3.98
C LYS A 197 3.91 16.00 5.26
N ILE A 198 3.53 16.56 6.41
CA ILE A 198 3.89 16.02 7.72
C ILE A 198 3.30 14.61 7.87
N ALA A 199 2.07 14.43 7.40
CA ALA A 199 1.38 13.15 7.42
C ALA A 199 2.12 12.10 6.56
N GLU A 200 2.52 12.45 5.32
CA GLU A 200 3.34 11.58 4.45
C GLU A 200 4.69 11.23 5.07
N GLU A 201 5.40 12.19 5.68
CA GLU A 201 6.70 11.96 6.34
C GLU A 201 6.57 11.03 7.55
N ALA A 202 5.51 11.18 8.35
CA ALA A 202 5.23 10.31 9.47
C ALA A 202 4.96 8.87 9.00
N ALA A 203 4.09 8.70 7.99
CA ALA A 203 3.81 7.40 7.40
C ALA A 203 5.05 6.73 6.79
N LEU A 204 5.91 7.50 6.11
CA LEU A 204 7.21 7.03 5.60
C LEU A 204 8.08 6.47 6.73
N THR A 205 8.20 7.24 7.81
CA THR A 205 9.09 6.90 8.92
C THR A 205 8.57 5.71 9.70
N MET A 206 7.26 5.63 9.95
CA MET A 206 6.64 4.46 10.55
C MET A 206 6.89 3.20 9.70
N GLY A 207 6.70 3.28 8.38
CA GLY A 207 7.03 2.17 7.49
C GLY A 207 8.50 1.74 7.56
N ARG A 208 9.44 2.69 7.73
CA ARG A 208 10.86 2.37 7.94
C ARG A 208 11.13 1.68 9.28
N ILE A 209 10.46 2.11 10.35
CA ILE A 209 10.56 1.46 11.67
C ILE A 209 10.08 0.00 11.59
N LEU A 210 8.95 -0.24 10.91
CA LEU A 210 8.45 -1.60 10.70
C LEU A 210 9.44 -2.46 9.92
N ARG A 211 10.04 -1.91 8.86
CA ARG A 211 11.08 -2.62 8.08
C ARG A 211 12.35 -2.91 8.85
N ALA A 212 12.71 -2.08 9.83
CA ALA A 212 13.90 -2.29 10.66
C ALA A 212 13.79 -3.52 11.58
N THR A 213 12.59 -4.07 11.78
CA THR A 213 12.41 -5.37 12.44
C THR A 213 13.01 -6.53 11.66
N GLY A 214 13.15 -6.40 10.33
CA GLY A 214 13.57 -7.50 9.44
C GLY A 214 12.56 -8.65 9.36
N LYS A 215 11.34 -8.49 9.91
CA LYS A 215 10.34 -9.56 10.07
C LYS A 215 8.97 -9.21 9.47
N VAL A 216 8.95 -8.18 8.62
CA VAL A 216 7.76 -7.75 7.89
C VAL A 216 7.92 -8.07 6.43
N LYS A 217 6.84 -8.51 5.77
CA LYS A 217 6.89 -8.78 4.33
C LYS A 217 7.20 -7.51 3.55
N ARG A 218 7.95 -7.66 2.47
CA ARG A 218 8.28 -6.60 1.52
C ARG A 218 7.70 -6.91 0.15
N GLY A 219 7.51 -5.88 -0.65
CA GLY A 219 6.92 -5.98 -1.98
C GLY A 219 5.55 -5.30 -2.09
N ILE A 220 4.98 -5.38 -3.28
CA ILE A 220 3.73 -4.68 -3.61
C ILE A 220 2.57 -5.31 -2.82
N GLY A 221 1.77 -4.49 -2.15
CA GLY A 221 0.55 -4.93 -1.45
C GLY A 221 0.77 -5.44 -0.02
N THR A 222 2.01 -5.59 0.43
CA THR A 222 2.38 -6.04 1.80
C THR A 222 2.14 -4.98 2.87
N ILE A 223 2.12 -3.71 2.48
CA ILE A 223 1.76 -2.57 3.32
C ILE A 223 0.58 -1.82 2.69
N ARG A 224 -0.42 -1.49 3.50
CA ARG A 224 -1.56 -0.64 3.12
C ARG A 224 -1.71 0.47 4.14
N GLN A 225 -2.21 1.60 3.66
CA GLN A 225 -2.42 2.78 4.47
C GLN A 225 -3.82 3.31 4.21
N ASP A 226 -4.60 3.35 5.28
CA ASP A 226 -5.88 4.01 5.29
C ASP A 226 -5.71 5.36 6.01
N VAL A 227 -6.33 6.41 5.48
CA VAL A 227 -6.17 7.79 5.96
C VAL A 227 -7.49 8.32 6.45
N ASN A 228 -7.51 8.82 7.68
CA ASN A 228 -8.65 9.52 8.26
C ASN A 228 -8.44 11.02 8.09
N VAL A 229 -9.37 11.73 7.43
CA VAL A 229 -9.29 13.17 7.17
C VAL A 229 -10.53 13.89 7.68
N SER A 230 -10.35 14.99 8.42
CA SER A 230 -11.43 15.89 8.85
C SER A 230 -10.98 17.35 8.87
N ILE A 231 -11.93 18.27 8.72
CA ILE A 231 -11.80 19.72 8.95
C ILE A 231 -12.87 20.16 9.96
N GLU A 232 -12.72 21.32 10.61
CA GLU A 232 -13.56 21.75 11.75
C GLU A 232 -15.08 21.75 11.44
N ASP A 233 -15.48 22.38 10.33
CA ASP A 233 -16.89 22.42 9.87
C ASP A 233 -17.28 21.21 8.99
N GLY A 234 -16.36 20.28 8.78
CA GLY A 234 -16.53 19.12 7.91
C GLY A 234 -16.98 17.87 8.67
N ALA A 235 -16.49 16.72 8.21
CA ALA A 235 -16.73 15.45 8.88
C ALA A 235 -15.55 14.49 8.70
N ARG A 236 -15.42 13.51 9.59
CA ARG A 236 -14.41 12.46 9.46
C ARG A 236 -14.68 11.61 8.22
N GLN A 237 -13.67 11.47 7.37
CA GLN A 237 -13.68 10.61 6.20
C GLN A 237 -12.59 9.55 6.37
N GLU A 238 -12.98 8.28 6.30
CA GLU A 238 -12.04 7.15 6.27
C GLU A 238 -11.73 6.82 4.80
N ILE A 239 -10.52 7.09 4.34
CA ILE A 239 -10.10 6.87 2.96
C ILE A 239 -9.24 5.61 2.89
N LYS A 240 -9.77 4.58 2.25
CA LYS A 240 -9.13 3.26 2.15
C LYS A 240 -8.34 3.06 0.87
N GLY A 241 -7.33 2.20 0.97
CA GLY A 241 -6.66 1.60 -0.17
C GLY A 241 -5.61 2.48 -0.83
N ILE A 242 -4.90 3.30 -0.05
CA ILE A 242 -3.73 4.04 -0.55
C ILE A 242 -2.53 3.07 -0.56
N GLN A 243 -2.11 2.69 -1.77
CA GLN A 243 -0.97 1.78 -1.96
C GLN A 243 0.36 2.54 -2.06
N GLU A 244 0.35 3.67 -2.77
CA GLU A 244 1.54 4.50 -2.96
C GLU A 244 1.62 5.60 -1.91
N LEU A 245 2.71 5.65 -1.17
CA LEU A 245 2.93 6.64 -0.11
C LEU A 245 2.87 8.09 -0.64
N SER A 246 3.41 8.32 -1.83
CA SER A 246 3.40 9.63 -2.52
C SER A 246 1.98 10.13 -2.82
N LEU A 247 0.99 9.25 -2.85
CA LEU A 247 -0.40 9.58 -3.12
C LEU A 247 -1.10 10.19 -1.89
N ILE A 248 -0.60 9.95 -0.67
CA ILE A 248 -1.19 10.42 0.59
C ILE A 248 -1.39 11.93 0.59
N THR A 249 -0.33 12.69 0.28
CA THR A 249 -0.40 14.15 0.22
C THR A 249 -1.48 14.61 -0.76
N THR A 250 -1.58 13.97 -1.92
CA THR A 250 -2.58 14.35 -2.94
C THR A 250 -4.00 14.02 -2.49
N VAL A 251 -4.20 12.84 -1.90
CA VAL A 251 -5.50 12.39 -1.39
C VAL A 251 -6.01 13.31 -0.29
N ILE A 252 -5.17 13.65 0.70
CA ILE A 252 -5.55 14.57 1.77
C ILE A 252 -5.94 15.93 1.20
N LYS A 253 -5.14 16.48 0.27
CA LYS A 253 -5.42 17.77 -0.36
C LYS A 253 -6.75 17.80 -1.10
N LEU A 254 -7.01 16.78 -1.89
CA LEU A 254 -8.25 16.68 -2.67
C LEU A 254 -9.46 16.39 -1.78
N GLU A 255 -9.27 15.66 -0.68
CA GLU A 255 -10.34 15.45 0.30
C GLU A 255 -10.70 16.74 1.02
N VAL A 256 -9.71 17.54 1.44
CA VAL A 256 -9.96 18.89 2.00
C VAL A 256 -10.71 19.76 1.00
N GLU A 257 -10.28 19.80 -0.27
CA GLU A 257 -10.96 20.54 -1.33
C GLU A 257 -12.43 20.09 -1.50
N ARG A 258 -12.68 18.78 -1.45
CA ARG A 258 -14.02 18.19 -1.54
C ARG A 258 -14.90 18.65 -0.38
N GLN A 259 -14.41 18.56 0.86
CA GLN A 259 -15.17 18.97 2.04
C GLN A 259 -15.50 20.46 2.00
N VAL A 260 -14.53 21.33 1.69
CA VAL A 260 -14.76 22.77 1.54
C VAL A 260 -15.84 23.07 0.50
N LYS A 261 -15.77 22.45 -0.68
CA LYS A 261 -16.77 22.71 -1.73
C LYS A 261 -18.15 22.13 -1.42
N LEU A 262 -18.24 21.06 -0.64
CA LEU A 262 -19.51 20.56 -0.10
C LEU A 262 -20.12 21.55 0.91
N LEU A 263 -19.31 22.17 1.77
CA LEU A 263 -19.77 23.22 2.68
C LEU A 263 -20.24 24.46 1.91
N GLU A 264 -19.57 24.82 0.82
CA GLU A 264 -20.07 25.88 -0.07
C GLU A 264 -21.44 25.53 -0.70
N ILE A 265 -21.67 24.26 -1.05
CA ILE A 265 -22.99 23.80 -1.53
C ILE A 265 -24.03 23.92 -0.42
N LYS A 266 -23.72 23.47 0.79
CA LYS A 266 -24.58 23.62 1.97
C LYS A 266 -24.97 25.09 2.18
N ASN A 267 -23.98 25.98 2.24
CA ASN A 267 -24.20 27.41 2.48
C ASN A 267 -25.09 28.04 1.39
N GLU A 268 -24.91 27.65 0.13
CA GLU A 268 -25.75 28.12 -0.97
C GLU A 268 -27.18 27.54 -0.91
N LEU A 269 -27.34 26.28 -0.49
CA LEU A 269 -28.66 25.67 -0.24
C LEU A 269 -29.40 26.36 0.92
N GLU A 270 -28.71 26.65 2.02
CA GLU A 270 -29.25 27.41 3.15
C GLU A 270 -29.70 28.81 2.72
N LYS A 271 -28.87 29.52 1.95
CA LYS A 271 -29.20 30.83 1.39
C LYS A 271 -30.43 30.80 0.47
N ARG A 272 -30.63 29.70 -0.27
CA ARG A 272 -31.81 29.48 -1.12
C ARG A 272 -33.05 29.03 -0.33
N GLY A 273 -32.91 28.79 0.97
CA GLY A 273 -33.99 28.27 1.83
C GLY A 273 -34.40 26.85 1.45
N ALA A 274 -33.47 26.02 0.99
CA ALA A 274 -33.70 24.61 0.72
C ALA A 274 -34.13 23.87 2.01
N LYS A 275 -34.98 22.86 1.86
CA LYS A 275 -35.52 22.06 2.97
C LYS A 275 -35.41 20.58 2.64
N GLY A 276 -35.61 19.74 3.66
CA GLY A 276 -35.65 18.29 3.52
C GLY A 276 -36.53 17.85 2.35
N ILE A 277 -36.00 16.92 1.58
CA ILE A 277 -36.57 16.41 0.34
C ILE A 277 -37.34 15.14 0.69
N GLU A 278 -38.65 15.16 0.49
CA GLU A 278 -39.49 13.95 0.59
C GLU A 278 -39.34 13.09 -0.67
N GLU A 279 -39.52 11.77 -0.53
CA GLU A 279 -39.47 10.85 -1.65
C GLU A 279 -40.61 11.16 -2.66
N GLY A 280 -40.26 11.82 -3.77
CA GLY A 280 -41.18 12.22 -4.84
C GLY A 280 -40.80 11.60 -6.19
N ILE A 281 -40.79 10.26 -6.25
CA ILE A 281 -40.42 9.51 -7.47
C ILE A 281 -41.56 9.58 -8.50
N ILE A 282 -41.23 9.99 -9.72
CA ILE A 282 -42.19 10.16 -10.82
C ILE A 282 -41.75 9.32 -12.01
N ASP A 283 -42.66 8.53 -12.59
CA ASP A 283 -42.41 7.83 -13.85
C ASP A 283 -42.45 8.83 -15.02
N VAL A 284 -41.34 8.91 -15.75
CA VAL A 284 -41.14 9.80 -16.91
C VAL A 284 -40.83 9.02 -18.17
N THR A 285 -41.05 7.70 -18.18
CA THR A 285 -40.71 6.79 -19.30
C THR A 285 -41.32 7.26 -20.62
N LYS A 286 -42.56 7.78 -20.60
CA LYS A 286 -43.26 8.25 -21.79
C LYS A 286 -42.63 9.48 -22.45
N ILE A 287 -41.93 10.31 -21.69
CA ILE A 287 -41.25 11.51 -22.21
C ILE A 287 -40.09 11.11 -23.12
N PHE A 288 -39.46 9.98 -22.84
CA PHE A 288 -38.26 9.52 -23.52
C PHE A 288 -38.53 8.39 -24.52
N SER A 289 -39.78 8.14 -24.92
CA SER A 289 -40.12 7.04 -25.85
C SER A 289 -39.39 7.13 -27.19
N ASP A 290 -39.22 8.36 -27.68
CA ASP A 290 -38.58 8.67 -28.97
C ASP A 290 -37.23 9.38 -28.78
N THR A 291 -36.61 9.21 -27.62
CA THR A 291 -35.34 9.86 -27.28
C THR A 291 -34.22 9.44 -28.22
N LYS A 292 -33.27 10.35 -28.49
CA LYS A 292 -32.04 10.04 -29.25
C LYS A 292 -30.89 9.59 -28.33
N SER A 293 -31.11 9.57 -27.02
CA SER A 293 -30.12 9.07 -26.08
C SER A 293 -29.97 7.55 -26.22
N LYS A 294 -28.81 7.10 -26.69
CA LYS A 294 -28.51 5.67 -26.86
C LYS A 294 -28.64 4.90 -25.54
N ILE A 295 -28.29 5.53 -24.42
CA ILE A 295 -28.34 4.93 -23.09
C ILE A 295 -29.79 4.67 -22.68
N LEU A 296 -30.67 5.69 -22.82
CA LEU A 296 -32.08 5.54 -22.50
C LEU A 296 -32.79 4.58 -23.46
N GLN A 297 -32.46 4.62 -24.75
CA GLN A 297 -32.96 3.64 -25.74
C GLN A 297 -32.60 2.20 -25.36
N GLU A 298 -31.36 1.94 -24.92
CA GLU A 298 -30.95 0.60 -24.48
C GLU A 298 -31.78 0.13 -23.27
N ILE A 299 -32.03 1.02 -22.32
CA ILE A 299 -32.84 0.72 -21.12
C ILE A 299 -34.29 0.38 -21.52
N LEU A 300 -34.90 1.21 -22.38
CA LEU A 300 -36.26 1.01 -22.87
C LEU A 300 -36.40 -0.29 -23.68
N SER A 301 -35.36 -0.66 -24.46
CA SER A 301 -35.34 -1.90 -25.24
C SER A 301 -35.39 -3.19 -24.40
N LYS A 302 -35.07 -3.08 -23.10
CA LYS A 302 -35.02 -4.17 -22.13
C LYS A 302 -36.20 -4.14 -21.15
N ASP A 303 -37.31 -3.53 -21.56
CA ASP A 303 -38.51 -3.28 -20.73
C ASP A 303 -38.17 -2.53 -19.41
N GLY A 304 -37.13 -1.69 -19.45
CA GLY A 304 -36.75 -0.82 -18.35
C GLY A 304 -37.64 0.41 -18.26
N LEU A 305 -37.79 0.94 -17.05
CA LEU A 305 -38.50 2.20 -16.80
C LEU A 305 -37.53 3.34 -16.57
N ILE A 306 -37.98 4.57 -16.81
CA ILE A 306 -37.24 5.79 -16.51
C ILE A 306 -38.03 6.58 -15.47
N SER A 307 -37.43 6.80 -14.30
CA SER A 307 -38.02 7.61 -13.24
C SER A 307 -37.18 8.84 -12.95
N ALA A 308 -37.85 9.85 -12.40
CA ALA A 308 -37.27 11.12 -12.01
C ALA A 308 -37.49 11.39 -10.52
N VAL A 309 -36.59 12.18 -9.93
CA VAL A 309 -36.80 12.84 -8.64
C VAL A 309 -36.43 14.31 -8.74
N LYS A 310 -37.25 15.17 -8.15
CA LYS A 310 -36.98 16.60 -8.05
C LYS A 310 -36.15 16.87 -6.79
N LEU A 311 -35.08 17.64 -6.94
CA LEU A 311 -34.28 18.18 -5.85
C LEU A 311 -34.50 19.71 -5.78
N PRO A 312 -35.36 20.20 -4.87
CA PRO A 312 -35.70 21.62 -4.80
C PRO A 312 -34.50 22.50 -4.45
N LYS A 313 -34.31 23.62 -5.16
CA LYS A 313 -33.18 24.58 -4.97
C LYS A 313 -31.77 24.08 -5.36
N PHE A 314 -31.64 22.88 -5.91
CA PHE A 314 -30.34 22.30 -6.29
C PHE A 314 -29.83 22.71 -7.68
N ALA A 315 -30.55 23.53 -8.46
CA ALA A 315 -30.13 23.89 -9.81
C ALA A 315 -28.73 24.56 -9.82
N GLY A 316 -27.86 24.09 -10.71
CA GLY A 316 -26.47 24.53 -10.83
C GLY A 316 -25.53 24.00 -9.74
N LEU A 317 -26.04 23.34 -8.70
CA LEU A 317 -25.23 22.76 -7.63
C LEU A 317 -24.87 21.31 -7.88
N ILE A 318 -25.70 20.56 -8.63
CA ILE A 318 -25.41 19.18 -9.02
C ILE A 318 -24.20 19.13 -9.95
N GLY A 319 -24.12 20.08 -10.89
CA GLY A 319 -23.01 20.22 -11.82
C GLY A 319 -21.73 20.83 -11.22
N LYS A 320 -21.76 21.30 -9.97
CA LYS A 320 -20.61 21.95 -9.33
C LYS A 320 -19.47 20.95 -9.12
N GLU A 321 -18.27 21.31 -9.61
CA GLU A 321 -17.07 20.49 -9.48
C GLU A 321 -16.52 20.53 -8.05
N LEU A 322 -16.40 19.37 -7.42
CA LEU A 322 -15.86 19.19 -6.06
C LEU A 322 -14.34 19.01 -6.10
N THR A 323 -13.87 18.11 -6.96
CA THR A 323 -12.45 17.82 -7.20
C THR A 323 -12.26 17.57 -8.69
N PRO A 324 -11.03 17.53 -9.24
CA PRO A 324 -10.82 17.33 -10.67
C PRO A 324 -11.62 16.15 -11.23
N ASN A 325 -12.49 16.43 -12.20
CA ASN A 325 -13.39 15.46 -12.86
C ASN A 325 -14.45 14.80 -11.96
N ARG A 326 -14.74 15.36 -10.78
CA ARG A 326 -15.83 14.89 -9.91
C ARG A 326 -16.72 16.05 -9.49
N ARG A 327 -18.02 15.90 -9.70
CA ARG A 327 -19.05 16.88 -9.37
C ARG A 327 -19.89 16.40 -8.20
N PHE A 328 -20.75 17.26 -7.66
CA PHE A 328 -21.75 16.81 -6.67
C PHE A 328 -22.68 15.74 -7.25
N GLY A 329 -23.03 15.81 -8.54
CA GLY A 329 -23.74 14.74 -9.26
C GLY A 329 -22.99 13.41 -9.27
N THR A 330 -21.65 13.43 -9.22
CA THR A 330 -20.84 12.21 -9.10
C THR A 330 -21.00 11.56 -7.72
N GLU A 331 -21.14 12.32 -6.64
CA GLU A 331 -21.44 11.79 -5.29
C GLU A 331 -22.81 11.10 -5.26
N LEU A 332 -23.83 11.73 -5.87
CA LEU A 332 -25.16 11.15 -5.98
C LEU A 332 -25.14 9.84 -6.80
N ALA A 333 -24.34 9.80 -7.87
CA ALA A 333 -24.16 8.61 -8.69
C ALA A 333 -23.42 7.49 -7.94
N ASP A 334 -22.47 7.80 -7.07
CA ASP A 334 -21.81 6.79 -6.24
C ASP A 334 -22.78 6.14 -5.26
N TYR A 335 -23.58 6.94 -4.55
CA TYR A 335 -24.62 6.44 -3.66
C TYR A 335 -25.60 5.52 -4.41
N ALA A 336 -26.07 5.96 -5.57
CA ALA A 336 -26.95 5.15 -6.41
C ALA A 336 -26.31 3.79 -6.77
N ARG A 337 -25.03 3.77 -7.13
CA ARG A 337 -24.28 2.55 -7.50
C ARG A 337 -24.03 1.60 -6.34
N VAL A 338 -23.82 2.11 -5.13
CA VAL A 338 -23.58 1.27 -3.94
C VAL A 338 -24.84 0.51 -3.54
N TYR A 339 -26.00 1.18 -3.59
CA TYR A 339 -27.27 0.62 -3.12
C TYR A 339 -28.13 -0.02 -4.23
N SER A 340 -27.71 0.07 -5.48
CA SER A 340 -28.43 -0.50 -6.62
C SER A 340 -27.52 -0.83 -7.80
N ASN A 341 -27.98 -1.68 -8.72
CA ASN A 341 -27.22 -2.09 -9.90
C ASN A 341 -27.36 -1.11 -11.10
N VAL A 342 -27.60 0.18 -10.85
CA VAL A 342 -27.71 1.19 -11.93
C VAL A 342 -26.32 1.63 -12.41
N LYS A 343 -26.18 1.90 -13.72
CA LYS A 343 -24.89 2.30 -14.32
C LYS A 343 -24.49 3.74 -14.02
N GLY A 344 -25.47 4.62 -13.84
CA GLY A 344 -25.26 6.06 -13.67
C GLY A 344 -26.59 6.82 -13.60
N ILE A 345 -26.49 8.14 -13.58
CA ILE A 345 -27.63 9.06 -13.45
C ILE A 345 -27.51 10.15 -14.51
N PHE A 346 -28.62 10.79 -14.90
CA PHE A 346 -28.58 12.08 -15.57
C PHE A 346 -29.22 13.14 -14.69
N HIS A 347 -28.80 14.39 -14.83
CA HIS A 347 -29.37 15.50 -14.08
C HIS A 347 -29.43 16.78 -14.89
N THR A 348 -30.37 17.66 -14.54
CA THR A 348 -30.67 18.88 -15.31
C THR A 348 -29.49 19.83 -15.49
N ASP A 349 -28.48 19.83 -14.62
CA ASP A 349 -27.29 20.69 -14.80
C ASP A 349 -26.36 20.23 -15.94
N GLU A 350 -26.48 18.98 -16.37
CA GLU A 350 -25.74 18.40 -17.52
C GLU A 350 -26.61 18.26 -18.77
N LEU A 351 -27.90 18.63 -18.68
CA LEU A 351 -28.88 18.53 -19.77
C LEU A 351 -29.28 19.92 -20.28
N PRO A 352 -29.53 20.09 -21.60
CA PRO A 352 -29.56 19.08 -22.65
C PRO A 352 -28.16 18.54 -23.02
N GLY A 353 -28.08 17.23 -23.23
CA GLY A 353 -26.83 16.48 -23.38
C GLY A 353 -27.11 15.00 -23.64
N ASP A 354 -26.10 14.23 -24.07
CA ASP A 354 -26.20 12.77 -24.26
C ASP A 354 -27.38 12.27 -25.12
N GLY A 355 -27.75 13.06 -26.13
CA GLY A 355 -28.86 12.74 -27.04
C GLY A 355 -30.25 13.08 -26.48
N ILE A 356 -30.33 13.72 -25.31
CA ILE A 356 -31.56 14.30 -24.74
C ILE A 356 -31.68 15.75 -25.20
N SER A 357 -32.79 16.06 -25.86
CA SER A 357 -33.12 17.36 -26.43
C SER A 357 -33.65 18.37 -25.40
N SER A 358 -33.58 19.65 -25.74
CA SER A 358 -34.16 20.71 -24.89
C SER A 358 -35.67 20.59 -24.71
N GLU A 359 -36.37 19.96 -25.66
CA GLU A 359 -37.81 19.70 -25.57
C GLU A 359 -38.09 18.62 -24.51
N GLU A 360 -37.36 17.50 -24.54
CA GLU A 360 -37.44 16.45 -23.51
C GLU A 360 -37.10 17.00 -22.11
N VAL A 361 -36.08 17.86 -22.00
CA VAL A 361 -35.74 18.53 -20.72
C VAL A 361 -36.87 19.42 -20.22
N ARG A 362 -37.55 20.15 -21.12
CA ARG A 362 -38.69 20.99 -20.76
C ARG A 362 -39.88 20.15 -20.30
N GLU A 363 -40.19 19.06 -20.99
CA GLU A 363 -41.24 18.11 -20.59
C GLU A 363 -40.93 17.46 -19.25
N LEU A 364 -39.67 17.07 -19.01
CA LEU A 364 -39.20 16.54 -17.74
C LEU A 364 -39.43 17.53 -16.59
N LYS A 365 -39.00 18.79 -16.74
CA LYS A 365 -39.23 19.83 -15.70
C LYS A 365 -40.71 20.04 -15.43
N ASN A 366 -41.54 20.05 -16.47
CA ASN A 366 -43.00 20.18 -16.34
C ASN A 366 -43.60 19.00 -15.57
N ALA A 367 -43.24 17.75 -15.91
CA ALA A 367 -43.72 16.55 -15.24
C ALA A 367 -43.30 16.50 -13.76
N ALA A 368 -42.05 16.90 -13.48
CA ALA A 368 -41.51 16.98 -12.12
C ALA A 368 -42.05 18.17 -11.31
N LYS A 369 -42.80 19.08 -11.93
CA LYS A 369 -43.21 20.38 -11.35
C LYS A 369 -41.99 21.11 -10.74
N ALA A 370 -40.91 21.17 -11.52
CA ALA A 370 -39.64 21.78 -11.14
C ALA A 370 -39.58 23.23 -11.65
N SER A 371 -39.19 24.15 -10.78
CA SER A 371 -38.88 25.55 -11.14
C SER A 371 -37.46 25.67 -11.70
N GLU A 372 -37.05 26.86 -12.14
CA GLU A 372 -35.68 27.10 -12.61
C GLU A 372 -34.62 26.97 -11.52
N GLU A 373 -35.01 27.09 -10.24
CA GLU A 373 -34.10 26.90 -9.11
C GLU A 373 -33.98 25.42 -8.70
N ASP A 374 -34.84 24.55 -9.23
CA ASP A 374 -34.86 23.12 -8.89
C ASP A 374 -34.07 22.30 -9.89
N ALA A 375 -33.39 21.27 -9.40
CA ALA A 375 -32.78 20.25 -10.26
C ALA A 375 -33.70 19.03 -10.37
N VAL A 376 -33.61 18.31 -11.49
CA VAL A 376 -34.27 17.01 -11.67
C VAL A 376 -33.22 15.97 -12.02
N ILE A 377 -33.27 14.84 -11.34
CA ILE A 377 -32.42 13.68 -11.62
C ILE A 377 -33.28 12.59 -12.27
N ILE A 378 -32.76 11.96 -13.32
CA ILE A 378 -33.41 10.82 -13.98
C ILE A 378 -32.51 9.59 -13.95
N ILE A 379 -33.14 8.44 -13.76
CA ILE A 379 -32.51 7.11 -13.76
C ILE A 379 -33.39 6.15 -14.54
N GLY A 380 -32.76 5.33 -15.36
CA GLY A 380 -33.43 4.24 -16.07
C GLY A 380 -32.93 2.86 -15.66
N GLY A 381 -33.82 1.88 -15.59
CA GLY A 381 -33.49 0.50 -15.26
C GLY A 381 -34.69 -0.34 -14.83
N LYS A 382 -34.45 -1.44 -14.11
CA LYS A 382 -35.52 -2.26 -13.52
C LYS A 382 -36.17 -1.51 -12.35
N GLU A 383 -37.49 -1.59 -12.23
CA GLU A 383 -38.27 -0.83 -11.23
C GLU A 383 -37.68 -0.86 -9.82
N ARG A 384 -37.35 -2.05 -9.32
CA ARG A 384 -36.80 -2.23 -7.97
C ARG A 384 -35.46 -1.50 -7.80
N GLU A 385 -34.60 -1.56 -8.80
CA GLU A 385 -33.26 -0.96 -8.76
C GLU A 385 -33.35 0.57 -8.89
N VAL A 386 -34.22 1.08 -9.77
CA VAL A 386 -34.47 2.51 -9.93
C VAL A 386 -35.00 3.12 -8.64
N LYS A 387 -35.97 2.46 -7.97
CA LYS A 387 -36.52 2.94 -6.68
C LYS A 387 -35.45 3.01 -5.60
N LYS A 388 -34.61 1.99 -5.47
CA LYS A 388 -33.48 2.00 -4.52
C LYS A 388 -32.49 3.13 -4.83
N ALA A 389 -32.12 3.28 -6.10
CA ALA A 389 -31.18 4.31 -6.55
C ALA A 389 -31.66 5.72 -6.21
N LEU A 390 -32.92 6.04 -6.56
CA LEU A 390 -33.50 7.35 -6.30
C LEU A 390 -33.63 7.64 -4.80
N LYS A 391 -33.95 6.61 -3.99
CA LYS A 391 -33.95 6.75 -2.53
C LYS A 391 -32.58 7.13 -1.98
N ALA A 392 -31.53 6.41 -2.39
CA ALA A 392 -30.15 6.73 -1.98
C ALA A 392 -29.70 8.13 -2.42
N ILE A 393 -30.16 8.59 -3.58
CA ILE A 393 -29.90 9.96 -4.07
C ILE A 393 -30.60 11.01 -3.21
N VAL A 394 -31.86 10.79 -2.85
CA VAL A 394 -32.60 11.69 -1.96
C VAL A 394 -31.93 11.76 -0.60
N GLU A 395 -31.49 10.61 -0.05
CA GLU A 395 -30.74 10.54 1.20
C GLU A 395 -29.44 11.34 1.12
N ARG A 396 -28.64 11.17 0.06
CA ARG A 396 -27.40 11.95 -0.12
C ARG A 396 -27.64 13.43 -0.36
N ALA A 397 -28.70 13.80 -1.07
CA ALA A 397 -29.09 15.18 -1.27
C ALA A 397 -29.54 15.84 0.04
N ASN A 398 -30.28 15.11 0.89
CA ASN A 398 -30.63 15.56 2.23
C ASN A 398 -29.38 15.75 3.10
N ALA A 399 -28.41 14.82 3.06
CA ALA A 399 -27.14 14.99 3.77
C ALA A 399 -26.37 16.25 3.34
N ALA A 400 -26.50 16.71 2.09
CA ALA A 400 -25.88 17.96 1.64
C ALA A 400 -26.53 19.22 2.22
N LEU A 401 -27.75 19.14 2.76
CA LEU A 401 -28.37 20.23 3.53
C LEU A 401 -27.76 20.33 4.94
N GLU A 402 -27.24 19.23 5.47
CA GLU A 402 -26.61 19.18 6.79
C GLU A 402 -25.12 19.51 6.70
N GLY A 403 -24.42 19.02 5.67
CA GLY A 403 -23.04 19.34 5.37
C GLY A 403 -22.27 18.18 4.72
N VAL A 404 -21.09 17.89 5.26
CA VAL A 404 -20.28 16.75 4.84
C VAL A 404 -20.73 15.53 5.64
N PRO A 405 -21.24 14.46 5.00
CA PRO A 405 -21.58 13.22 5.71
C PRO A 405 -20.32 12.44 6.12
N GLU A 406 -20.39 11.67 7.21
CA GLU A 406 -19.36 10.72 7.62
C GLU A 406 -19.38 9.46 6.75
N GLU A 407 -18.27 9.15 6.09
CA GLU A 407 -18.22 8.07 5.09
C GLU A 407 -16.87 7.34 5.07
N THR A 408 -16.92 6.06 4.66
CA THR A 408 -15.76 5.33 4.16
C THR A 408 -15.69 5.50 2.64
N ARG A 409 -14.52 5.92 2.15
CA ARG A 409 -14.26 6.24 0.74
C ARG A 409 -13.05 5.45 0.24
N ARG A 410 -12.97 5.19 -1.05
CA ARG A 410 -11.83 4.57 -1.74
C ARG A 410 -10.97 5.66 -2.37
N ALA A 411 -9.66 5.60 -2.19
CA ALA A 411 -8.73 6.39 -2.99
C ALA A 411 -8.68 5.88 -4.44
N LEU A 412 -8.75 6.80 -5.40
CA LEU A 412 -8.53 6.53 -6.81
C LEU A 412 -7.09 6.88 -7.20
N VAL A 413 -6.62 6.34 -8.32
CA VAL A 413 -5.23 6.53 -8.81
C VAL A 413 -4.89 8.01 -9.03
N ASN A 414 -5.87 8.84 -9.35
CA ASN A 414 -5.70 10.29 -9.52
C ASN A 414 -5.74 11.08 -8.19
N GLY A 415 -5.83 10.41 -7.05
CA GLY A 415 -5.92 10.98 -5.71
C GLY A 415 -7.33 11.45 -5.29
N THR A 416 -8.33 11.41 -6.18
CA THR A 416 -9.72 11.70 -5.78
C THR A 416 -10.33 10.52 -5.02
N THR A 417 -11.39 10.76 -4.24
CA THR A 417 -12.02 9.74 -3.41
C THR A 417 -13.41 9.38 -3.91
N GLN A 418 -13.79 8.11 -3.81
CA GLN A 418 -15.11 7.59 -4.20
C GLN A 418 -15.85 7.01 -3.00
N PHE A 419 -17.14 7.31 -2.83
CA PHE A 419 -17.94 6.71 -1.76
C PHE A 419 -17.97 5.19 -1.86
N MET A 420 -17.76 4.49 -0.75
CA MET A 420 -17.89 3.04 -0.65
C MET A 420 -19.09 2.63 0.19
N ARG A 421 -19.17 3.18 1.41
CA ARG A 421 -20.18 2.85 2.42
C ARG A 421 -20.18 3.90 3.54
N PRO A 422 -21.23 3.96 4.38
CA PRO A 422 -21.20 4.75 5.62
C PRO A 422 -20.08 4.27 6.55
N LEU A 423 -19.61 5.15 7.45
CA LEU A 423 -18.63 4.74 8.46
C LEU A 423 -19.16 3.55 9.29
N PRO A 424 -18.33 2.52 9.54
CA PRO A 424 -18.72 1.39 10.39
C PRO A 424 -19.03 1.82 11.83
N GLY A 425 -20.03 1.19 12.44
CA GLY A 425 -20.37 1.41 13.85
C GLY A 425 -19.57 0.54 14.82
N ALA A 426 -19.70 0.84 16.12
CA ALA A 426 -19.03 0.09 17.19
C ALA A 426 -19.55 -1.35 17.39
N ALA A 427 -20.77 -1.66 16.93
CA ALA A 427 -21.45 -2.95 17.12
C ALA A 427 -20.89 -4.11 16.28
N ARG A 428 -19.64 -4.01 15.81
CA ARG A 428 -19.04 -4.89 14.80
C ARG A 428 -18.07 -5.94 15.36
N MET A 429 -17.83 -5.93 16.67
CA MET A 429 -16.85 -6.79 17.34
C MET A 429 -17.55 -7.67 18.38
N TYR A 430 -17.20 -8.95 18.43
CA TYR A 430 -17.61 -9.90 19.48
C TYR A 430 -16.48 -10.91 19.75
N VAL A 431 -16.53 -11.68 20.83
CA VAL A 431 -15.40 -12.50 21.28
C VAL A 431 -15.19 -13.74 20.38
N GLU A 432 -13.94 -14.05 20.02
CA GLU A 432 -13.55 -15.33 19.42
C GLU A 432 -13.40 -16.39 20.51
N THR A 433 -14.37 -17.29 20.62
CA THR A 433 -14.42 -18.29 21.70
C THR A 433 -13.60 -19.55 21.42
N ASP A 434 -13.18 -19.77 20.18
CA ASP A 434 -12.42 -20.97 19.80
C ASP A 434 -10.97 -20.89 20.29
N ILE A 435 -10.50 -19.68 20.63
CA ILE A 435 -9.10 -19.41 20.97
C ILE A 435 -9.01 -18.86 22.40
N PRO A 436 -8.17 -19.46 23.26
CA PRO A 436 -8.01 -18.97 24.63
C PRO A 436 -7.29 -17.61 24.67
N PRO A 437 -7.50 -16.80 25.72
CA PRO A 437 -6.77 -15.55 25.94
C PRO A 437 -5.24 -15.78 26.02
N LEU A 438 -4.49 -14.78 25.56
CA LEU A 438 -3.03 -14.80 25.52
C LEU A 438 -2.44 -13.96 26.64
N VAL A 439 -1.74 -14.60 27.58
CA VAL A 439 -1.08 -13.88 28.68
C VAL A 439 0.27 -13.33 28.22
N VAL A 440 0.48 -12.02 28.39
CA VAL A 440 1.73 -11.31 28.07
C VAL A 440 2.55 -11.13 29.35
N SER A 441 3.43 -12.09 29.64
CA SER A 441 4.25 -12.01 30.85
C SER A 441 5.34 -10.93 30.76
N GLN A 442 5.63 -10.29 31.90
CA GLN A 442 6.75 -9.33 32.02
C GLN A 442 8.11 -9.94 31.65
N ALA A 443 8.30 -11.24 31.91
CA ALA A 443 9.51 -11.96 31.50
C ALA A 443 9.65 -12.06 29.97
N LYS A 444 8.53 -12.25 29.25
CA LYS A 444 8.50 -12.24 27.78
C LYS A 444 8.84 -10.84 27.25
N LEU A 445 8.19 -9.81 27.77
CA LEU A 445 8.45 -8.41 27.38
C LEU A 445 9.91 -8.01 27.61
N LYS A 446 10.52 -8.41 28.73
CA LYS A 446 11.93 -8.11 29.01
C LYS A 446 12.87 -8.74 27.97
N LYS A 447 12.63 -10.00 27.59
CA LYS A 447 13.42 -10.69 26.56
C LYS A 447 13.31 -10.05 25.19
N ILE A 448 12.12 -9.59 24.82
CA ILE A 448 11.90 -8.88 23.56
C ILE A 448 12.61 -7.52 23.61
N LYS A 449 12.46 -6.80 24.73
CA LYS A 449 13.10 -5.49 24.93
C LYS A 449 14.62 -5.53 24.82
N GLU A 450 15.25 -6.60 25.29
CA GLU A 450 16.70 -6.83 25.19
C GLU A 450 17.19 -7.08 23.75
N LYS A 451 16.29 -7.43 22.83
CA LYS A 451 16.57 -7.76 21.43
C LYS A 451 15.96 -6.77 20.43
N LEU A 452 15.50 -5.60 20.90
CA LEU A 452 14.91 -4.62 19.99
C LEU A 452 15.96 -4.15 18.99
N PRO A 453 15.61 -4.07 17.69
CA PRO A 453 16.47 -3.42 16.72
C PRO A 453 16.60 -1.93 17.05
N GLU A 454 17.73 -1.35 16.65
CA GLU A 454 17.92 0.10 16.68
C GLU A 454 16.93 0.78 15.74
N LEU A 455 16.46 1.99 16.09
CA LEU A 455 15.60 2.75 15.20
C LEU A 455 16.37 3.14 13.93
N PRO A 456 15.71 3.20 12.75
CA PRO A 456 16.37 3.52 11.48
C PRO A 456 17.25 4.77 11.53
N GLU A 457 16.78 5.85 12.19
CA GLU A 457 17.54 7.10 12.28
C GLU A 457 18.75 7.02 13.22
N GLU A 458 18.67 6.19 14.26
CA GLU A 458 19.80 5.94 15.16
C GLU A 458 20.85 5.09 14.44
N ARG A 459 20.41 4.02 13.79
CA ARG A 459 21.26 3.14 12.97
C ARG A 459 21.91 3.88 11.80
N LYS A 460 21.17 4.76 11.11
CA LYS A 460 21.73 5.64 10.07
C LYS A 460 22.85 6.52 10.63
N LYS A 461 22.64 7.15 11.79
CA LYS A 461 23.67 8.00 12.43
C LYS A 461 24.89 7.18 12.85
N LYS A 462 24.69 5.96 13.35
CA LYS A 462 25.76 4.99 13.64
C LYS A 462 26.56 4.68 12.38
N TYR A 463 25.90 4.30 11.29
CA TYR A 463 26.53 3.95 10.02
C TYR A 463 27.35 5.09 9.39
N VAL A 464 26.88 6.33 9.47
CA VAL A 464 27.66 7.48 8.99
C VAL A 464 28.88 7.75 9.88
N LYS A 465 28.77 7.59 11.20
CA LYS A 465 29.83 7.96 12.13
C LYS A 465 30.88 6.88 12.35
N GLU A 466 30.45 5.63 12.48
CA GLU A 466 31.29 4.50 12.86
C GLU A 466 31.83 3.76 11.64
N PHE A 467 31.04 3.67 10.56
CA PHE A 467 31.38 2.95 9.34
C PHE A 467 31.73 3.86 8.16
N ASP A 468 31.74 5.19 8.35
CA ASP A 468 32.04 6.22 7.34
C ASP A 468 31.25 6.07 6.04
N LEU A 469 30.03 5.53 6.12
CA LEU A 469 29.16 5.37 4.96
C LEU A 469 28.61 6.72 4.51
N SER A 470 28.43 6.88 3.19
CA SER A 470 27.71 8.02 2.63
C SER A 470 26.28 8.08 3.19
N GLU A 471 25.71 9.30 3.33
CA GLU A 471 24.35 9.45 3.88
C GLU A 471 23.29 8.62 3.13
N GLU A 472 23.45 8.47 1.82
CA GLU A 472 22.54 7.70 0.98
C GLU A 472 22.66 6.19 1.21
N LEU A 473 23.90 5.68 1.30
CA LEU A 473 24.14 4.26 1.54
C LEU A 473 23.78 3.87 2.98
N ALA A 474 24.12 4.70 3.96
CA ALA A 474 23.71 4.53 5.35
C ALA A 474 22.18 4.52 5.50
N ARG A 475 21.46 5.41 4.78
CA ARG A 475 20.00 5.43 4.79
C ARG A 475 19.39 4.14 4.23
N ARG A 476 19.93 3.59 3.14
CA ARG A 476 19.46 2.31 2.58
C ARG A 476 19.73 1.16 3.54
N MET A 477 20.98 1.03 4.00
CA MET A 477 21.38 -0.01 4.95
C MET A 477 20.59 0.04 6.27
N SER A 478 20.21 1.22 6.75
CA SER A 478 19.49 1.37 8.03
C SER A 478 18.13 0.66 8.07
N VAL A 479 17.53 0.42 6.91
CA VAL A 479 16.22 -0.26 6.76
C VAL A 479 16.34 -1.58 5.98
N SER A 480 17.57 -2.03 5.70
CA SER A 480 17.83 -3.26 4.97
C SER A 480 17.49 -4.50 5.80
N GLU A 481 17.11 -5.59 5.14
CA GLU A 481 17.04 -6.92 5.78
C GLU A 481 18.44 -7.41 6.12
N ASN A 482 19.44 -6.99 5.36
CA ASN A 482 20.83 -7.38 5.51
C ASN A 482 21.57 -6.49 6.52
N ALA A 483 20.88 -5.68 7.33
CA ALA A 483 21.51 -4.78 8.29
C ALA A 483 22.36 -5.54 9.32
N GLU A 484 21.83 -6.63 9.88
CA GLU A 484 22.57 -7.47 10.84
C GLU A 484 23.72 -8.22 10.16
N LEU A 485 23.49 -8.72 8.94
CA LEU A 485 24.52 -9.38 8.14
C LEU A 485 25.67 -8.43 7.81
N PHE A 486 25.36 -7.18 7.45
CA PHE A 486 26.34 -6.13 7.21
C PHE A 486 27.24 -5.91 8.42
N GLU A 487 26.66 -5.66 9.60
CA GLU A 487 27.42 -5.45 10.83
C GLU A 487 28.30 -6.68 11.12
N LYS A 488 27.73 -7.88 11.01
CA LYS A 488 28.45 -9.15 11.23
C LYS A 488 29.63 -9.34 10.28
N LEU A 489 29.45 -9.09 8.98
CA LEU A 489 30.50 -9.29 7.97
C LEU A 489 31.64 -8.29 8.15
N VAL A 490 31.31 -7.02 8.43
CA VAL A 490 32.31 -5.98 8.68
C VAL A 490 33.11 -6.29 9.95
N GLU A 491 32.44 -6.61 11.05
CA GLU A 491 33.11 -6.90 12.33
C GLU A 491 33.94 -8.19 12.28
N LYS A 492 33.44 -9.24 11.63
CA LYS A 492 34.09 -10.56 11.59
C LYS A 492 35.39 -10.53 10.76
N HIS A 493 35.41 -9.77 9.67
CA HIS A 493 36.51 -9.80 8.70
C HIS A 493 37.33 -8.51 8.63
N ASP A 494 36.99 -7.49 9.42
CA ASP A 494 37.56 -6.13 9.29
C ASP A 494 37.43 -5.61 7.85
N ALA A 495 36.28 -5.90 7.23
CA ALA A 495 36.03 -5.63 5.82
C ALA A 495 35.70 -4.15 5.57
N ASP A 496 35.97 -3.67 4.35
CA ASP A 496 35.60 -2.33 3.90
C ASP A 496 34.06 -2.15 3.98
N PRO A 497 33.54 -1.29 4.88
CA PRO A 497 32.10 -1.16 5.09
C PRO A 497 31.37 -0.69 3.82
N THR A 498 31.99 0.18 3.02
CA THR A 498 31.37 0.67 1.79
C THR A 498 31.21 -0.46 0.78
N LEU A 499 32.21 -1.33 0.67
CA LEU A 499 32.16 -2.50 -0.20
C LEU A 499 31.03 -3.45 0.23
N VAL A 500 30.95 -3.81 1.51
CA VAL A 500 29.93 -4.74 2.02
C VAL A 500 28.52 -4.15 1.84
N ALA A 501 28.32 -2.89 2.22
CA ALA A 501 27.02 -2.23 2.06
C ALA A 501 26.59 -2.11 0.59
N ALA A 502 27.49 -1.71 -0.31
CA ALA A 502 27.19 -1.63 -1.74
C ALA A 502 26.95 -3.02 -2.36
N THR A 503 27.63 -4.05 -1.86
CA THR A 503 27.38 -5.43 -2.30
C THR A 503 25.94 -5.84 -1.99
N LEU A 504 25.52 -5.65 -0.73
CA LEU A 504 24.21 -6.06 -0.25
C LEU A 504 23.06 -5.24 -0.86
N GLU A 505 23.22 -3.92 -1.01
CA GLU A 505 22.12 -3.02 -1.43
C GLU A 505 22.13 -2.62 -2.91
N GLU A 506 23.23 -2.84 -3.62
CA GLU A 506 23.34 -2.45 -5.04
C GLU A 506 23.65 -3.66 -5.91
N THR A 507 24.63 -4.47 -5.52
CA THR A 507 25.13 -5.56 -6.37
C THR A 507 24.18 -6.75 -6.39
N LEU A 508 23.70 -7.22 -5.25
CA LEU A 508 22.72 -8.33 -5.20
C LEU A 508 21.41 -7.97 -5.94
N PRO A 509 20.78 -6.80 -5.70
CA PRO A 509 19.59 -6.42 -6.47
C PRO A 509 19.86 -6.19 -7.96
N TYR A 510 21.09 -5.84 -8.35
CA TYR A 510 21.47 -5.75 -9.75
C TYR A 510 21.53 -7.14 -10.40
N LEU A 511 22.07 -8.15 -9.72
CA LEU A 511 22.11 -9.53 -10.22
C LEU A 511 20.71 -10.09 -10.46
N GLU A 512 19.78 -9.84 -9.55
CA GLU A 512 18.36 -10.24 -9.71
C GLU A 512 17.74 -9.61 -10.96
N LYS A 513 18.02 -8.33 -11.22
CA LYS A 513 17.52 -7.63 -12.42
C LYS A 513 18.08 -8.18 -13.72
N GLU A 514 19.31 -8.70 -13.69
CA GLU A 514 19.93 -9.39 -14.82
C GLU A 514 19.41 -10.83 -14.99
N GLY A 515 18.46 -11.27 -14.17
CA GLY A 515 17.82 -12.59 -14.23
C GLY A 515 18.62 -13.70 -13.56
N LEU A 516 19.58 -13.35 -12.70
CA LEU A 516 20.30 -14.31 -11.87
C LEU A 516 19.55 -14.55 -10.56
N ASP A 517 19.66 -15.78 -10.06
CA ASP A 517 18.99 -16.21 -8.84
C ASP A 517 19.84 -15.83 -7.62
N ALA A 518 19.59 -14.63 -7.08
CA ALA A 518 20.32 -14.14 -5.92
C ALA A 518 19.92 -14.85 -4.62
N GLU A 519 18.78 -15.55 -4.56
CA GLU A 519 18.38 -16.34 -3.39
C GLU A 519 19.34 -17.51 -3.13
N LYS A 520 20.05 -17.98 -4.16
CA LYS A 520 21.13 -18.96 -4.02
C LYS A 520 22.39 -18.40 -3.37
N ILE A 521 22.55 -17.09 -3.31
CA ILE A 521 23.69 -16.44 -2.65
C ILE A 521 23.35 -16.32 -1.17
N GLY A 522 23.69 -17.35 -0.41
CA GLY A 522 23.47 -17.38 1.03
C GLY A 522 24.49 -16.55 1.81
N GLU A 523 24.24 -16.49 3.13
CA GLU A 523 25.16 -15.88 4.08
C GLU A 523 26.55 -16.55 4.04
N GLU A 524 26.64 -17.86 3.81
CA GLU A 524 27.91 -18.59 3.75
C GLU A 524 28.76 -18.17 2.54
N GLU A 525 28.15 -18.03 1.37
CA GLU A 525 28.84 -17.58 0.16
C GLU A 525 29.33 -16.13 0.28
N LEU A 526 28.50 -15.25 0.84
CA LEU A 526 28.87 -13.85 1.10
C LEU A 526 30.02 -13.75 2.11
N ASP A 527 29.94 -14.51 3.21
CA ASP A 527 30.99 -14.59 4.22
C ASP A 527 32.33 -15.02 3.61
N GLU A 528 32.31 -16.05 2.76
CA GLU A 528 33.51 -16.55 2.09
C GLU A 528 34.10 -15.51 1.12
N ILE A 529 33.29 -14.90 0.26
CA ILE A 529 33.77 -13.89 -0.70
C ILE A 529 34.35 -12.67 0.02
N ILE A 530 33.65 -12.14 1.02
CA ILE A 530 34.12 -10.98 1.79
C ILE A 530 35.38 -11.30 2.58
N SER A 531 35.49 -12.50 3.17
CA SER A 531 36.72 -12.95 3.82
C SER A 531 37.92 -12.93 2.87
N LEU A 532 37.75 -13.45 1.65
CA LEU A 532 38.83 -13.54 0.66
C LEU A 532 39.30 -12.17 0.16
N ILE A 533 38.37 -11.22 0.00
CA ILE A 533 38.71 -9.83 -0.36
C ILE A 533 39.43 -9.14 0.80
N SER A 534 38.94 -9.30 2.03
CA SER A 534 39.49 -8.64 3.23
C SER A 534 40.88 -9.17 3.58
N GLN A 535 41.13 -10.46 3.35
CA GLN A 535 42.45 -11.09 3.47
C GLN A 535 43.38 -10.80 2.29
N GLU A 536 42.95 -9.97 1.34
CA GLU A 536 43.72 -9.60 0.17
C GLU A 536 44.09 -10.78 -0.75
N GLU A 537 43.40 -11.92 -0.68
CA GLU A 537 43.66 -13.10 -1.54
C GLU A 537 43.10 -12.92 -2.96
N ILE A 538 42.05 -12.12 -3.10
CA ILE A 538 41.44 -11.74 -4.37
C ILE A 538 41.27 -10.21 -4.43
N SER A 539 41.20 -9.65 -5.64
CA SER A 539 40.97 -8.22 -5.83
C SER A 539 39.49 -7.85 -5.63
N LYS A 540 39.19 -6.59 -5.34
CA LYS A 540 37.79 -6.11 -5.25
C LYS A 540 37.05 -6.29 -6.57
N SER A 541 37.76 -6.24 -7.70
CA SER A 541 37.16 -6.45 -9.03
C SER A 541 36.72 -7.90 -9.30
N ALA A 542 37.15 -8.86 -8.48
CA ALA A 542 36.71 -10.25 -8.55
C ALA A 542 35.35 -10.51 -7.88
N LEU A 543 34.82 -9.55 -7.12
CA LEU A 543 33.55 -9.66 -6.40
C LEU A 543 32.38 -10.03 -7.33
N MET A 544 32.18 -9.24 -8.39
CA MET A 544 31.04 -9.40 -9.30
C MET A 544 31.05 -10.77 -10.03
N PRO A 545 32.16 -11.21 -10.67
CA PRO A 545 32.23 -12.54 -11.27
C PRO A 545 31.99 -13.70 -10.30
N LEU A 546 32.40 -13.56 -9.03
CA LEU A 546 32.19 -14.59 -8.02
C LEU A 546 30.72 -14.66 -7.59
N LEU A 547 30.06 -13.51 -7.42
CA LEU A 547 28.62 -13.47 -7.11
C LEU A 547 27.78 -14.04 -8.26
N GLU A 548 28.12 -13.73 -9.52
CA GLU A 548 27.45 -14.31 -10.69
C GLU A 548 27.54 -15.85 -10.72
N LYS A 549 28.68 -16.41 -10.29
CA LYS A 549 28.87 -17.86 -10.18
C LYS A 549 28.16 -18.46 -8.97
N ALA A 550 28.15 -17.75 -7.85
CA ALA A 550 27.39 -18.15 -6.66
C ALA A 550 25.89 -18.22 -6.97
N ALA A 551 25.35 -17.26 -7.74
CA ALA A 551 23.95 -17.29 -8.21
C ALA A 551 23.64 -18.49 -9.13
N GLN A 552 24.67 -19.12 -9.72
CA GLN A 552 24.54 -20.35 -10.50
C GLN A 552 24.66 -21.62 -9.63
N GLY A 553 24.86 -21.47 -8.31
CA GLY A 553 25.06 -22.55 -7.35
C GLY A 553 26.50 -23.08 -7.30
N VAL A 554 27.49 -22.32 -7.79
CA VAL A 554 28.90 -22.72 -7.74
C VAL A 554 29.59 -22.05 -6.54
N PRO A 555 30.23 -22.81 -5.64
CA PRO A 555 30.91 -22.23 -4.48
C PRO A 555 32.02 -21.22 -4.86
N PRO A 556 32.22 -20.15 -4.08
CA PRO A 556 33.23 -19.12 -4.37
C PRO A 556 34.65 -19.65 -4.56
N LYS A 557 35.13 -20.53 -3.69
CA LYS A 557 36.47 -21.15 -3.81
C LYS A 557 36.69 -21.93 -5.11
N GLU A 558 35.66 -22.61 -5.60
CA GLU A 558 35.76 -23.33 -6.87
C GLU A 558 35.80 -22.35 -8.05
N SER A 559 34.98 -21.30 -7.96
CA SER A 559 34.88 -20.23 -8.95
C SER A 559 36.20 -19.50 -9.16
N ILE A 560 37.00 -19.29 -8.12
CA ILE A 560 38.34 -18.68 -8.22
C ILE A 560 39.25 -19.46 -9.16
N LYS A 561 39.27 -20.79 -9.03
CA LYS A 561 40.11 -21.65 -9.88
C LYS A 561 39.58 -21.71 -11.31
N GLN A 562 38.26 -21.78 -11.49
CA GLN A 562 37.64 -21.84 -12.81
C GLN A 562 37.84 -20.54 -13.60
N LEU A 563 37.74 -19.39 -12.93
CA LEU A 563 37.89 -18.07 -13.54
C LEU A 563 39.34 -17.57 -13.53
N GLY A 564 40.21 -18.21 -12.75
CA GLY A 564 41.59 -17.80 -12.55
C GLY A 564 41.68 -16.41 -11.91
N LEU A 565 40.96 -16.18 -10.81
CA LEU A 565 40.86 -14.87 -10.14
C LEU A 565 41.88 -14.67 -9.00
N GLU A 566 42.83 -15.59 -8.83
CA GLU A 566 43.91 -15.46 -7.86
C GLU A 566 44.68 -14.15 -8.08
N LYS A 567 44.89 -13.39 -7.00
CA LYS A 567 45.51 -12.06 -7.06
C LYS A 567 46.91 -12.15 -7.67
N MET A 568 47.17 -11.26 -8.62
CA MET A 568 48.47 -11.15 -9.27
C MET A 568 49.45 -10.40 -8.36
N GLU A 569 50.65 -10.96 -8.19
CA GLU A 569 51.71 -10.30 -7.43
C GLU A 569 52.12 -8.98 -8.10
N ARG A 570 52.48 -7.97 -7.30
CA ARG A 570 52.81 -6.63 -7.81
C ARG A 570 53.89 -6.64 -8.88
N GLY A 571 54.90 -7.51 -8.73
CA GLY A 571 56.00 -7.63 -9.70
C GLY A 571 55.51 -8.13 -11.07
N GLU A 572 54.64 -9.13 -11.09
CA GLU A 572 54.03 -9.65 -12.32
C GLU A 572 53.15 -8.61 -13.01
N LEU A 573 52.40 -7.83 -12.20
CA LEU A 573 51.57 -6.73 -12.71
C LEU A 573 52.42 -5.61 -13.33
N GLU A 574 53.54 -5.24 -12.69
CA GLU A 574 54.46 -4.23 -13.22
C GLU A 574 55.12 -4.69 -14.53
N GLU A 575 55.48 -5.97 -14.66
CA GLU A 575 56.00 -6.55 -15.90
C GLU A 575 54.96 -6.54 -17.01
N LEU A 576 53.73 -6.98 -16.72
CA LEU A 576 52.63 -6.96 -17.67
C LEU A 576 52.34 -5.55 -18.16
N ILE A 577 52.22 -4.58 -17.24
CA ILE A 577 52.01 -3.16 -17.59
C ILE A 577 53.15 -2.65 -18.46
N THR A 578 54.40 -3.01 -18.16
CA THR A 578 55.56 -2.61 -18.98
C THR A 578 55.45 -3.18 -20.40
N GLN A 579 55.08 -4.45 -20.54
CA GLN A 579 54.83 -5.06 -21.85
C GLN A 579 53.71 -4.37 -22.61
N ILE A 580 52.58 -4.05 -21.98
CA ILE A 580 51.45 -3.37 -22.65
C ILE A 580 51.87 -1.97 -23.12
N VAL A 581 52.55 -1.22 -22.25
CA VAL A 581 53.08 0.10 -22.55
C VAL A 581 54.07 0.03 -23.72
N ASP A 582 54.93 -1.00 -23.75
CA ASP A 582 55.88 -1.21 -24.83
C ASP A 582 55.22 -1.63 -26.16
N GLU A 583 54.17 -2.44 -26.10
CA GLU A 583 53.38 -2.85 -27.27
C GLU A 583 52.53 -1.71 -27.85
N LYS A 584 52.17 -0.73 -27.01
CA LYS A 584 51.27 0.38 -27.37
C LYS A 584 51.97 1.74 -27.34
N LYS A 585 53.28 1.78 -27.64
CA LYS A 585 54.09 3.01 -27.71
C LYS A 585 53.47 4.09 -28.60
N GLU A 586 52.99 3.72 -29.79
CA GLU A 586 52.38 4.65 -30.74
C GLU A 586 51.16 5.38 -30.14
N LEU A 587 50.36 4.69 -29.32
CA LEU A 587 49.19 5.27 -28.64
C LEU A 587 49.60 6.31 -27.58
N ILE A 588 50.73 6.10 -26.92
CA ILE A 588 51.29 6.99 -25.90
C ILE A 588 51.89 8.23 -26.57
N GLU A 589 52.59 8.06 -27.69
CA GLU A 589 53.15 9.15 -28.49
C GLU A 589 52.06 10.06 -29.08
N GLU A 590 50.93 9.50 -29.52
CA GLU A 590 49.80 10.24 -30.09
C GLU A 590 48.99 11.00 -29.03
N ARG A 591 48.74 10.39 -27.86
CA ARG A 591 47.76 10.88 -26.87
C ARG A 591 48.34 11.40 -25.56
N GLY A 592 49.62 11.20 -25.29
CA GLY A 592 50.28 11.64 -24.05
C GLY A 592 49.57 11.11 -22.81
N ASP A 593 49.28 12.00 -21.84
CA ASP A 593 48.59 11.60 -20.59
C ASP A 593 47.18 11.07 -20.80
N ARG A 594 46.54 11.41 -21.93
CA ARG A 594 45.20 10.89 -22.27
C ARG A 594 45.23 9.42 -22.71
N ALA A 595 46.42 8.81 -22.84
CA ALA A 595 46.58 7.39 -23.12
C ALA A 595 46.26 6.49 -21.91
N ILE A 596 46.18 7.04 -20.68
CA ILE A 596 45.88 6.26 -19.46
C ILE A 596 44.54 5.55 -19.59
N ALA A 597 43.46 6.24 -19.96
CA ALA A 597 42.12 5.65 -20.06
C ALA A 597 42.04 4.45 -21.03
N PRO A 598 42.53 4.51 -22.29
CA PRO A 598 42.52 3.34 -23.17
C PRO A 598 43.50 2.24 -22.74
N LEU A 599 44.66 2.57 -22.15
CA LEU A 599 45.59 1.57 -21.62
C LEU A 599 45.00 0.84 -20.40
N MET A 600 44.25 1.55 -19.57
CA MET A 600 43.52 0.99 -18.44
C MET A 600 42.58 -0.13 -18.90
N GLY A 601 41.81 0.09 -19.97
CA GLY A 601 40.93 -0.93 -20.53
C GLY A 601 41.68 -2.19 -20.99
N ILE A 602 42.82 -2.01 -21.66
CA ILE A 602 43.65 -3.13 -22.16
C ILE A 602 44.29 -3.91 -21.01
N VAL A 603 44.81 -3.22 -20.00
CA VAL A 603 45.39 -3.88 -18.82
C VAL A 603 44.31 -4.64 -18.05
N MET A 604 43.16 -4.03 -17.79
CA MET A 604 42.03 -4.68 -17.10
C MET A 604 41.53 -5.93 -17.83
N GLU A 605 41.46 -5.89 -19.17
CA GLU A 605 41.10 -7.04 -19.99
C GLU A 605 42.13 -8.19 -19.87
N ARG A 606 43.43 -7.87 -19.81
CA ARG A 606 44.48 -8.89 -19.65
C ARG A 606 44.58 -9.43 -18.22
N VAL A 607 44.37 -8.60 -17.21
CA VAL A 607 44.41 -9.08 -15.80
C VAL A 607 43.14 -9.83 -15.41
N ARG A 608 42.03 -9.70 -16.16
CA ARG A 608 40.77 -10.45 -15.93
C ARG A 608 40.28 -10.43 -14.48
N GLY A 609 40.39 -9.29 -13.80
CA GLY A 609 39.97 -9.14 -12.41
C GLY A 609 40.98 -9.60 -11.35
N LYS A 610 42.22 -9.93 -11.72
CA LYS A 610 43.30 -10.31 -10.78
C LYS A 610 43.97 -9.13 -10.06
N ALA A 611 43.68 -7.90 -10.45
CA ALA A 611 44.31 -6.70 -9.91
C ALA A 611 43.30 -5.55 -9.78
N ASP A 612 43.43 -4.75 -8.72
CA ASP A 612 42.56 -3.60 -8.49
C ASP A 612 42.87 -2.46 -9.45
N GLY A 613 41.81 -1.82 -9.95
CA GLY A 613 41.94 -0.75 -10.94
C GLY A 613 42.75 0.45 -10.44
N GLU A 614 42.67 0.78 -9.15
CA GLU A 614 43.43 1.87 -8.55
C GLU A 614 44.94 1.60 -8.54
N LEU A 615 45.35 0.38 -8.21
CA LEU A 615 46.75 -0.05 -8.25
C LEU A 615 47.28 -0.02 -9.69
N VAL A 616 46.50 -0.54 -10.64
CA VAL A 616 46.86 -0.53 -12.07
C VAL A 616 47.00 0.91 -12.58
N HIS A 617 46.07 1.81 -12.23
CA HIS A 617 46.14 3.22 -12.61
C HIS A 617 47.41 3.88 -12.08
N LYS A 618 47.73 3.67 -10.79
CA LYS A 618 48.93 4.22 -10.16
C LYS A 618 50.21 3.73 -10.83
N LEU A 619 50.30 2.43 -11.12
CA LEU A 619 51.46 1.85 -11.81
C LEU A 619 51.58 2.34 -13.26
N LEU A 620 50.46 2.51 -13.97
CA LEU A 620 50.43 3.11 -15.31
C LEU A 620 50.90 4.56 -15.29
N GLU A 621 50.44 5.38 -14.33
CA GLU A 621 50.92 6.76 -14.16
C GLU A 621 52.42 6.84 -13.88
N GLU A 622 52.91 6.01 -12.94
CA GLU A 622 54.33 5.96 -12.61
C GLU A 622 55.19 5.55 -13.81
N LYS A 623 54.72 4.59 -14.61
CA LYS A 623 55.41 4.13 -15.83
C LYS A 623 55.37 5.16 -16.94
N LEU A 624 54.23 5.80 -17.21
CA LEU A 624 54.10 6.84 -18.23
C LEU A 624 54.92 8.09 -17.89
N ARG A 625 55.03 8.44 -16.59
CA ARG A 625 55.93 9.52 -16.14
C ARG A 625 57.39 9.18 -16.43
N LYS A 626 57.83 7.94 -16.15
CA LYS A 626 59.18 7.46 -16.46
C LYS A 626 59.44 7.39 -17.96
N TYR A 627 58.42 7.17 -18.78
CA TYR A 627 58.51 7.10 -20.23
C TYR A 627 58.66 8.48 -20.90
N LYS A 628 58.31 9.56 -20.19
CA LYS A 628 58.43 10.95 -20.65
C LYS A 628 59.77 11.62 -20.30
N THR A 629 60.51 11.08 -19.34
CA THR A 629 61.91 11.42 -19.02
C THR A 629 62.87 10.56 -19.83
#